data_AF-A0A973GUH3-F1
#
_entry.id   AF-A0A973GUH3-F1
#
_cell.length_a   1.000
_cell.length_b   1.000
_cell.length_c   1.000
_cell.angle_alpha   90.00
_cell.angle_beta   90.00
_cell.angle_gamma   90.00
#
_symmetry.space_group_name_H-M   'P 1'
#
loop_
_entity.id
_entity.type
_entity.pdbx_description
1 polymer ?
#
loop_
_entity_poly.entity_id
_entity_poly.type
_entity_poly.pdbx_seq_one_letter_code
_entity_poly.pdbx_strand_id
1 'polypeptide(L)'
;MKGHAPRDIGQRLFDDYRQSLGVVEDGAVFDYQSERTRLTHHQANVVEVQTRLKRGELMHSGDVLRCWSGLIATARAKMLSLPSRLASSCAMRSSDEVRAEAARIVDEARQELVSGGTDGLGNTTRQPQMAQAGQTSDTPTK
;
A
#
# COMPACT_ATOMS: atom_id res chain seq x y z
N MET A 1 47.03 23.73 -3.38
CA MET A 1 46.56 22.46 -2.80
C MET A 1 47.37 22.23 -1.52
N LYS A 2 46.78 22.34 -0.33
CA LYS A 2 47.51 22.21 0.94
C LYS A 2 47.83 20.72 1.17
N GLY A 3 49.10 20.35 0.99
CA GLY A 3 49.60 19.00 1.30
C GLY A 3 49.48 18.75 2.80
N HIS A 4 48.75 17.70 3.18
CA HIS A 4 48.62 17.29 4.58
C HIS A 4 49.89 16.52 4.97
N ALA A 5 50.43 16.76 6.16
CA ALA A 5 51.62 16.05 6.59
C ALA A 5 51.28 14.55 6.74
N PRO A 6 52.23 13.62 6.50
CA PRO A 6 51.97 12.18 6.61
C PRO A 6 51.39 11.74 7.97
N ARG A 7 51.71 12.49 9.04
CA ARG A 7 51.15 12.28 10.38
C ARG A 7 49.65 12.61 10.45
N ASP A 8 49.21 13.64 9.74
CA ASP A 8 47.81 14.07 9.70
C ASP A 8 46.92 13.01 9.00
N ILE A 9 47.47 12.31 8.00
CA ILE A 9 46.78 11.21 7.31
C ILE A 9 46.59 10.02 8.25
N GLY A 10 47.63 9.67 9.02
CA GLY A 10 47.57 8.58 10.00
C GLY A 10 46.61 8.88 11.15
N GLN A 11 46.62 10.11 11.68
CA GLN A 11 45.68 10.55 12.71
C GLN A 11 44.24 10.43 12.22
N ARG A 12 43.97 10.90 11.00
CA ARG A 12 42.63 10.86 10.42
C ARG A 12 42.13 9.43 10.20
N LEU A 13 42.97 8.52 9.71
CA LEU A 13 42.62 7.10 9.57
C LEU A 13 42.32 6.44 10.92
N PHE A 14 43.06 6.82 11.96
CA PHE A 14 42.86 6.31 13.31
C PHE A 14 41.58 6.86 13.95
N ASP A 15 41.26 8.14 13.72
CA ASP A 15 40.03 8.78 14.19
C ASP A 15 38.80 8.19 13.48
N ASP A 16 38.88 7.99 12.16
CA ASP A 16 37.84 7.31 11.36
C ASP A 16 37.63 5.86 11.83
N TYR A 17 38.72 5.13 12.13
CA TYR A 17 38.67 3.78 12.69
C TYR A 17 38.04 3.76 14.09
N ARG A 18 38.40 4.69 14.97
CA ARG A 18 37.79 4.84 16.30
C ARG A 18 36.30 5.16 16.23
N GLN A 19 35.90 6.05 15.32
CA GLN A 19 34.47 6.37 15.12
C GLN A 19 33.70 5.19 14.54
N SER A 20 34.36 4.29 13.79
CA SER A 20 33.73 3.07 13.28
C SER A 20 33.44 2.01 14.35
N LEU A 21 34.12 2.08 15.49
CA LEU A 21 33.92 1.22 16.65
C LEU A 21 33.02 1.96 17.64
N GLY A 22 31.72 1.68 17.64
CA GLY A 22 30.83 2.21 18.67
C GLY A 22 31.20 1.59 20.02
N VAL A 23 31.44 2.40 21.05
CA VAL A 23 31.68 1.91 22.41
C VAL A 23 30.43 2.19 23.22
N VAL A 24 29.77 1.14 23.71
CA VAL A 24 28.73 1.23 24.75
C VAL A 24 29.43 1.37 26.11
N GLU A 25 28.78 2.01 27.09
CA GLU A 25 29.35 2.27 28.44
C GLU A 25 29.93 1.01 29.14
N ASP A 26 29.51 -0.20 28.75
CA ASP A 26 30.01 -1.50 29.25
C ASP A 26 31.31 -2.02 28.58
N GLY A 27 31.94 -1.25 27.67
CA GLY A 27 33.21 -1.62 27.05
C GLY A 27 33.13 -2.74 25.99
N ALA A 28 31.91 -3.18 25.64
CA ALA A 28 31.68 -4.07 24.51
C ALA A 28 31.82 -3.29 23.19
N VAL A 29 32.66 -3.81 22.28
CA VAL A 29 32.86 -3.26 20.94
C VAL A 29 31.59 -3.49 20.11
N PHE A 30 30.85 -2.42 19.82
CA PHE A 30 29.68 -2.44 18.96
C PHE A 30 30.10 -2.14 17.52
N ASP A 31 29.86 -3.08 16.60
CA ASP A 31 30.15 -2.91 15.18
C ASP A 31 29.08 -2.00 14.53
N TYR A 32 29.33 -0.70 14.62
CA TYR A 32 28.48 0.35 14.07
C TYR A 32 28.32 0.23 12.55
N GLN A 33 29.34 -0.26 11.85
CA GLN A 33 29.30 -0.42 10.39
C GLN A 33 28.37 -1.56 9.99
N SER A 34 28.37 -2.67 10.73
CA SER A 34 27.45 -3.77 10.53
C SER A 34 25.99 -3.35 10.71
N GLU A 35 25.69 -2.65 11.81
CA GLU A 35 24.31 -2.20 12.07
C GLU A 35 23.84 -1.15 11.06
N ARG A 36 24.74 -0.23 10.66
CA ARG A 36 24.45 0.75 9.61
C ARG A 36 24.20 0.07 8.25
N THR A 37 24.99 -0.93 7.90
CA THR A 37 24.82 -1.72 6.67
C THR A 37 23.46 -2.41 6.66
N ARG A 38 23.07 -3.00 7.80
CA ARG A 38 21.76 -3.63 7.98
C ARG A 38 20.62 -2.64 7.81
N LEU A 39 20.71 -1.47 8.44
CA LEU A 39 19.72 -0.40 8.30
C LEU A 39 19.60 0.09 6.85
N THR A 40 20.73 0.32 6.17
CA THR A 40 20.75 0.76 4.77
C THR A 40 20.11 -0.28 3.85
N HIS A 41 20.37 -1.59 4.08
CA HIS A 41 19.72 -2.66 3.35
C HIS A 41 18.19 -2.65 3.55
N HIS A 42 17.71 -2.50 4.79
CA HIS A 42 16.28 -2.39 5.06
C HIS A 42 15.64 -1.14 4.43
N GLN A 43 16.34 0.00 4.45
CA GLN A 43 15.89 1.23 3.79
C GLN A 43 15.81 1.06 2.26
N ALA A 44 16.82 0.42 1.65
CA ALA A 44 16.82 0.14 0.21
C ALA A 44 15.61 -0.73 -0.19
N ASN A 45 15.30 -1.75 0.59
CA ASN A 45 14.15 -2.63 0.33
C ASN A 45 12.82 -1.87 0.42
N VAL A 46 12.67 -0.96 1.39
CA VAL A 46 11.47 -0.12 1.50
C VAL A 46 11.32 0.78 0.27
N VAL A 47 12.41 1.42 -0.17
CA VAL A 47 12.41 2.28 -1.37
C VAL A 47 12.09 1.47 -2.63
N GLU A 48 12.59 0.24 -2.72
CA GLU A 48 12.29 -0.66 -3.83
C GLU A 48 10.80 -0.99 -3.90
N VAL A 49 10.18 -1.40 -2.79
CA VAL A 49 8.73 -1.68 -2.73
C VAL A 49 7.91 -0.44 -3.09
N GLN A 50 8.29 0.74 -2.59
CA GLN A 50 7.64 2.00 -2.95
C GLN A 50 7.78 2.33 -4.43
N THR A 51 8.94 2.05 -5.03
CA THR A 51 9.19 2.27 -6.45
C THR A 51 8.32 1.36 -7.30
N ARG A 52 8.24 0.07 -6.95
CA ARG A 52 7.37 -0.91 -7.62
C ARG A 52 5.88 -0.55 -7.51
N LEU A 53 5.45 -0.06 -6.34
CA LEU A 53 4.09 0.47 -6.14
C LEU A 53 3.81 1.69 -7.06
N LYS A 54 4.74 2.65 -7.12
CA LYS A 54 4.60 3.84 -7.99
C LYS A 54 4.57 3.50 -9.48
N ARG A 55 5.26 2.42 -9.89
CA ARG A 55 5.21 1.89 -11.26
C ARG A 55 3.93 1.11 -11.57
N GLY A 56 3.10 0.82 -10.57
CA GLY A 56 1.88 0.01 -10.73
C GLY A 56 2.15 -1.49 -10.81
N GLU A 57 3.35 -1.96 -10.49
CA GLU A 57 3.70 -3.39 -10.47
C GLU A 57 3.13 -4.10 -9.23
N LEU A 58 2.84 -3.34 -8.17
CA LEU A 58 2.25 -3.84 -6.93
C LEU A 58 0.94 -3.11 -6.65
N MET A 59 -0.01 -3.80 -6.05
CA MET A 59 -1.24 -3.24 -5.51
C MET A 59 -1.41 -3.69 -4.07
N HIS A 60 -2.03 -2.85 -3.22
CA HIS A 60 -2.35 -3.29 -1.87
C HIS A 60 -3.48 -4.31 -1.92
N SER A 61 -3.30 -5.42 -1.21
CA SER A 61 -4.31 -6.47 -1.09
C SER A 61 -5.66 -5.94 -0.59
N GLY A 62 -5.65 -4.95 0.30
CA GLY A 62 -6.87 -4.30 0.79
C GLY A 62 -7.66 -3.57 -0.31
N ASP A 63 -6.98 -2.98 -1.30
CA ASP A 63 -7.64 -2.27 -2.40
C ASP A 63 -8.29 -3.28 -3.35
N VAL A 64 -7.60 -4.39 -3.63
CA VAL A 64 -8.12 -5.54 -4.39
C VAL A 64 -9.35 -6.11 -3.70
N LEU A 65 -9.26 -6.41 -2.41
CA LEU A 65 -10.36 -6.98 -1.64
C LEU A 65 -11.60 -6.07 -1.65
N ARG A 66 -11.42 -4.76 -1.43
CA ARG A 66 -12.54 -3.80 -1.44
C ARG A 66 -13.21 -3.73 -2.81
N CYS A 67 -12.42 -3.61 -3.88
CA CYS A 67 -12.93 -3.56 -5.25
C CYS A 67 -13.74 -4.82 -5.59
N TRP A 68 -13.15 -6.00 -5.37
CA TRP A 68 -13.82 -7.28 -5.64
C TRP A 68 -15.06 -7.50 -4.79
N SER A 69 -15.00 -7.18 -3.49
CA SER A 69 -16.14 -7.34 -2.60
C SER A 69 -17.29 -6.42 -3.01
N GLY A 70 -16.99 -5.18 -3.43
CA GLY A 70 -17.98 -4.24 -3.96
C GLY A 70 -18.64 -4.76 -5.23
N LEU A 71 -17.86 -5.23 -6.20
CA LEU A 71 -18.35 -5.83 -7.44
C LEU A 71 -19.30 -7.02 -7.19
N ILE A 72 -18.89 -7.94 -6.33
CA ILE A 72 -19.68 -9.14 -6.00
C ILE A 72 -20.96 -8.75 -5.26
N ALA A 73 -20.90 -7.79 -4.33
CA ALA A 73 -22.08 -7.30 -3.62
C ALA A 73 -23.11 -6.66 -4.57
N THR A 74 -22.66 -5.81 -5.49
CA THR A 74 -23.51 -5.20 -6.52
C THR A 74 -24.14 -6.26 -7.42
N ALA A 75 -23.35 -7.23 -7.88
CA ALA A 75 -23.85 -8.33 -8.72
C ALA A 75 -24.94 -9.13 -8.01
N ARG A 76 -24.71 -9.47 -6.74
CA ARG A 76 -25.68 -10.18 -5.90
C ARG A 76 -26.98 -9.39 -5.75
N ALA A 77 -26.89 -8.10 -5.44
CA ALA A 77 -28.07 -7.25 -5.26
C ALA A 77 -28.93 -7.21 -6.54
N LYS A 78 -28.29 -7.06 -7.71
CA LYS A 78 -28.98 -7.04 -9.00
C LYS A 78 -29.63 -8.39 -9.31
N MET A 79 -28.91 -9.50 -9.15
CA MET A 79 -29.48 -10.85 -9.37
C MET A 79 -30.71 -11.11 -8.51
N LEU A 80 -30.71 -10.66 -7.25
CA LEU A 80 -31.87 -10.81 -6.37
C LEU A 80 -33.06 -9.90 -6.77
N SER A 81 -32.80 -8.76 -7.41
CA SER A 81 -33.83 -7.85 -7.92
C SER A 81 -34.42 -8.25 -9.28
N LEU A 82 -33.75 -9.12 -10.04
CA LEU A 82 -34.19 -9.51 -11.39
C LEU A 82 -35.57 -10.19 -11.39
N PRO A 83 -35.85 -11.19 -10.54
CA PRO A 83 -37.11 -11.93 -10.61
C PRO A 83 -38.33 -11.05 -10.34
N SER A 84 -38.24 -10.11 -9.40
CA SER A 84 -39.36 -9.20 -9.09
C SER A 84 -39.62 -8.20 -10.23
N ARG A 85 -38.56 -7.66 -10.86
CA ARG A 85 -38.66 -6.78 -12.04
C ARG A 85 -39.19 -7.50 -13.28
N LEU A 86 -38.87 -8.78 -13.43
CA LEU A 86 -39.40 -9.61 -14.50
C LEU A 86 -40.87 -9.98 -14.24
N ALA A 87 -41.22 -10.37 -13.02
CA ALA A 87 -42.59 -10.72 -12.66
C ALA A 87 -43.58 -9.58 -12.91
N SER A 88 -43.20 -8.33 -12.61
CA SER A 88 -44.02 -7.15 -12.92
C SER A 88 -44.19 -6.90 -14.42
N SER A 89 -43.20 -7.30 -15.23
CA SER A 89 -43.22 -7.16 -16.69
C SER A 89 -43.99 -8.29 -17.40
N CYS A 90 -44.10 -9.46 -16.77
CA CYS A 90 -44.84 -10.61 -17.29
C CYS A 90 -46.37 -10.47 -17.18
N ALA A 91 -46.88 -9.54 -16.39
CA ALA A 91 -48.32 -9.34 -16.24
C ALA A 91 -48.91 -8.70 -17.52
N MET A 92 -49.72 -9.48 -18.25
CA MET A 92 -50.49 -9.05 -19.44
C MET A 92 -49.66 -8.56 -20.65
N ARG A 93 -48.43 -9.04 -20.82
CA ARG A 93 -47.58 -8.73 -21.98
C ARG A 93 -47.32 -9.96 -22.86
N SER A 94 -47.03 -9.72 -24.14
CA SER A 94 -46.63 -10.76 -25.07
C SER A 94 -45.23 -11.32 -24.74
N SER A 95 -44.93 -12.54 -25.18
CA SER A 95 -43.63 -13.17 -24.92
C SER A 95 -42.45 -12.34 -25.45
N ASP A 96 -42.63 -11.62 -26.55
CA ASP A 96 -41.59 -10.79 -27.16
C ASP A 96 -41.33 -9.51 -26.36
N GLU A 97 -42.37 -8.86 -25.84
CA GLU A 97 -42.24 -7.70 -24.95
C GLU A 97 -41.54 -8.05 -23.64
N VAL A 98 -41.88 -9.22 -23.07
CA VAL A 98 -41.22 -9.72 -21.85
C VAL A 98 -39.75 -10.03 -22.11
N ARG A 99 -39.42 -10.63 -23.27
CA ARG A 99 -38.03 -10.92 -23.66
C ARG A 99 -37.23 -9.64 -23.85
N ALA A 100 -37.79 -8.63 -24.52
CA ALA A 100 -37.13 -7.35 -24.73
C ALA A 100 -36.85 -6.63 -23.41
N GLU A 101 -37.82 -6.61 -22.48
CA GLU A 101 -37.64 -5.99 -21.17
C GLU A 101 -36.62 -6.75 -20.31
N ALA A 102 -36.64 -8.09 -20.36
CA ALA A 102 -35.64 -8.90 -19.67
C ALA A 102 -34.21 -8.61 -20.15
N ALA A 103 -34.01 -8.51 -21.46
CA ALA A 103 -32.72 -8.15 -22.05
C ALA A 103 -32.25 -6.76 -21.58
N ARG A 104 -33.16 -5.77 -21.58
CA ARG A 104 -32.89 -4.41 -21.09
C ARG A 104 -32.41 -4.40 -19.64
N ILE A 105 -33.11 -5.11 -18.75
CA ILE A 105 -32.77 -5.15 -17.33
C ILE A 105 -31.40 -5.83 -17.11
N VAL A 106 -31.09 -6.89 -17.87
CA VAL A 106 -29.79 -7.57 -17.80
C VAL A 106 -28.66 -6.67 -18.30
N ASP A 107 -28.86 -5.96 -19.41
CA ASP A 107 -27.87 -5.02 -19.94
C ASP A 107 -27.63 -3.83 -19.00
N GLU A 108 -28.68 -3.31 -18.35
CA GLU A 108 -28.57 -2.29 -17.29
C GLU A 108 -27.70 -2.81 -16.14
N ALA A 109 -28.01 -3.99 -15.60
CA ALA A 109 -27.24 -4.60 -14.52
C ALA A 109 -25.78 -4.85 -14.92
N ARG A 110 -25.54 -5.26 -16.17
CA ARG A 110 -24.20 -5.46 -16.73
C ARG A 110 -23.42 -4.15 -16.83
N GLN A 111 -24.02 -3.10 -17.36
CA GLN A 111 -23.36 -1.79 -17.49
C GLN A 111 -22.95 -1.25 -16.12
N GLU A 112 -23.82 -1.39 -15.12
CA GLU A 112 -23.52 -0.99 -13.75
C GLU A 112 -22.37 -1.79 -13.12
N LEU A 113 -22.22 -3.08 -13.45
CA LEU A 113 -21.08 -3.87 -12.97
C LEU A 113 -19.77 -3.43 -13.61
N VAL A 114 -19.81 -3.05 -14.89
CA VAL A 114 -18.65 -2.52 -15.60
C VAL A 114 -18.23 -1.17 -15.02
N SER A 115 -19.18 -0.28 -14.74
CA SER A 115 -18.89 1.03 -14.15
C SER A 115 -18.54 0.97 -12.66
N GLY A 116 -19.20 0.10 -11.88
CA GLY A 116 -18.96 -0.04 -10.45
C GLY A 116 -17.57 -0.62 -10.12
N GLY A 117 -16.95 -1.34 -11.05
CA GLY A 117 -15.58 -1.86 -10.91
C GLY A 117 -14.50 -0.79 -10.95
N THR A 118 -14.76 0.36 -11.59
CA THR A 118 -13.77 1.44 -11.72
C THR A 118 -13.75 2.39 -10.53
N ASP A 119 -14.87 2.54 -9.82
CA ASP A 119 -15.01 3.49 -8.72
C ASP A 119 -14.26 3.04 -7.45
N GLY A 120 -14.12 1.73 -7.24
CA GLY A 120 -13.42 1.16 -6.08
C GLY A 120 -11.91 1.45 -6.03
N LEU A 121 -11.31 1.83 -7.16
CA LEU A 121 -9.87 2.13 -7.28
C LEU A 121 -9.54 3.62 -7.10
N GLY A 122 -10.51 4.53 -7.32
CA GLY A 122 -10.25 5.97 -7.44
C GLY A 122 -10.25 6.76 -6.13
N ASN A 123 -10.87 6.29 -5.04
CA ASN A 123 -11.06 7.11 -3.82
C ASN A 123 -9.96 6.97 -2.76
N THR A 124 -8.96 6.11 -2.97
CA THR A 124 -7.92 5.84 -1.97
C THR A 124 -6.85 6.94 -1.98
N THR A 125 -7.25 8.19 -1.77
CA THR A 125 -6.37 9.23 -1.22
C THR A 125 -6.08 8.82 0.22
N ARG A 126 -5.18 7.85 0.41
CA ARG A 126 -4.59 7.61 1.73
C ARG A 126 -3.77 8.83 2.06
N GLN A 127 -4.27 9.66 2.98
CA GLN A 127 -3.38 10.47 3.79
C GLN A 127 -2.31 9.54 4.35
N PRO A 128 -1.02 9.89 4.24
CA PRO A 128 0.01 9.14 4.93
C PRO A 128 -0.33 9.21 6.41
N GLN A 129 -0.79 8.10 6.97
CA GLN A 129 -0.92 7.96 8.41
C GLN A 129 0.52 8.00 8.92
N MET A 130 0.96 9.20 9.27
CA MET A 130 2.22 9.43 9.94
C MET A 130 2.21 8.52 11.15
N ALA A 131 3.11 7.54 11.14
CA ALA A 131 3.39 6.70 12.28
C ALA A 131 3.55 7.63 13.49
N GLN A 132 2.66 7.46 14.47
CA GLN A 132 2.83 8.06 15.77
C GLN A 132 4.21 7.61 16.25
N ALA A 133 5.15 8.55 16.25
CA ALA A 133 6.44 8.36 16.88
C ALA A 133 6.13 7.94 18.31
N GLY A 134 6.56 6.72 18.67
CA GLY A 134 6.49 6.24 20.04
C GLY A 134 7.14 7.30 20.93
N GLN A 135 6.33 7.92 21.77
CA GLN A 135 6.80 8.62 22.95
C GLN A 135 7.41 7.57 23.86
N THR A 136 8.69 7.26 23.66
CA THR A 136 9.50 6.73 24.75
C THR A 136 9.72 7.91 25.69
N SER A 137 8.83 8.01 26.68
CA SER A 137 9.08 8.78 27.88
C SER A 137 10.29 8.16 28.56
N ASP A 138 11.47 8.71 28.30
CA ASP A 138 12.62 8.53 29.17
C ASP A 138 12.93 9.90 29.78
N THR A 139 12.47 10.07 31.01
CA THR A 139 12.65 11.27 31.82
C THR A 139 14.05 11.21 32.41
N PRO A 140 14.94 12.18 32.14
CA PRO A 140 16.16 12.31 32.92
C PRO A 140 15.87 13.08 34.21
N THR A 141 16.74 12.90 35.22
CA THR A 141 16.87 13.58 36.52
C THR A 141 16.43 12.66 37.67
N LYS A 142 17.34 12.13 38.49
CA LYS A 142 18.46 12.80 39.17
C LYS A 142 19.55 11.82 39.58
#